data_AF-A0A953XLJ1-F1
#
_entry.id   AF-A0A953XLJ1-F1
#
_cell.length_a   1.000
_cell.length_b   1.000
_cell.length_c   1.000
_cell.angle_alpha   90.00
_cell.angle_beta   90.00
_cell.angle_gamma   90.00
#
_symmetry.space_group_name_H-M   'P 1'
#
loop_
_entity.id
_entity.type
_entity.pdbx_description
1 polymer ?
#
loop_
_entity_poly.entity_id
_entity_poly.type
_entity_poly.pdbx_seq_one_letter_code
_entity_poly.pdbx_strand_id
1 'polypeptide(L)'
;MKDRKAFVAEIISAEENMSQLEISRAVKDEFGVGLSFVQIRRLRDAHEAGAFDRVWDELFAVEEAAPEGGGRRKKPRGDRRRKTQLRGRRNLDLDKFVLNTLKNHLVIYRAEGGVLNSQAFKSRERAEQLIKQLLDEGHPPEQIGYFRRNEVSKAA
;
A
#
# COMPACT_ATOMS: atom_id res chain seq x y z
N MET A 1 18.23 31.38 -8.55
CA MET A 1 17.54 30.08 -8.40
C MET A 1 18.63 29.08 -8.05
N LYS A 2 18.61 28.44 -6.89
CA LYS A 2 19.62 27.41 -6.58
C LYS A 2 19.39 26.23 -7.51
N ASP A 3 20.45 25.63 -8.03
CA ASP A 3 20.33 24.38 -8.78
C ASP A 3 20.00 23.24 -7.81
N ARG A 4 18.94 22.50 -8.11
CA ARG A 4 18.46 21.39 -7.29
C ARG A 4 19.47 20.26 -7.23
N LYS A 5 20.20 20.02 -8.32
CA LYS A 5 21.26 19.00 -8.40
C LYS A 5 22.41 19.35 -7.46
N ALA A 6 22.92 20.57 -7.59
CA ALA A 6 24.00 21.08 -6.74
C ALA A 6 23.63 21.09 -5.25
N PHE A 7 22.42 21.54 -4.91
CA PHE A 7 21.96 21.58 -3.51
C PHE A 7 21.88 20.18 -2.88
N VAL A 8 21.39 19.18 -3.63
CA VAL A 8 21.30 17.81 -3.12
C VAL A 8 22.67 17.17 -2.99
N ALA A 9 23.58 17.43 -3.93
CA ALA A 9 24.97 16.98 -3.86
C ALA A 9 25.69 17.56 -2.63
N GLU A 10 25.49 18.86 -2.35
CA GLU A 10 26.06 19.56 -1.19
C GLU A 10 25.53 18.99 0.13
N ILE A 11 24.22 18.74 0.25
CA ILE A 11 23.64 18.15 1.47
C ILE A 11 24.16 16.72 1.70
N ILE A 12 24.31 15.94 0.63
CA ILE A 12 24.79 14.56 0.73
C ILE A 12 26.28 14.52 1.08
N SER A 13 27.07 15.49 0.63
CA SER A 13 28.51 15.56 0.89
C SER A 13 28.87 16.21 2.24
N ALA A 14 28.08 17.19 2.70
CA ALA A 14 28.40 17.97 3.90
C ALA A 14 28.04 17.26 5.21
N GLU A 15 27.02 16.39 5.21
CA GLU A 15 26.51 15.78 6.45
C GLU A 15 26.30 14.26 6.31
N GLU A 16 27.39 13.50 6.48
CA GLU A 16 27.39 12.02 6.48
C GLU A 16 26.34 11.42 7.43
N ASN A 17 25.94 12.15 8.48
CA ASN A 17 25.03 11.66 9.52
C ASN A 17 23.56 12.09 9.36
N MET A 18 23.19 12.86 8.33
CA MET A 18 21.79 13.21 8.15
C MET A 18 20.93 11.97 7.88
N SER A 19 19.74 11.95 8.45
CA SER A 19 18.74 10.94 8.10
C SER A 19 18.14 11.25 6.72
N GLN A 20 17.65 10.22 6.03
CA GLN A 20 16.93 10.38 4.76
C GLN A 20 15.70 11.30 4.90
N LEU A 21 15.11 11.37 6.10
CA LEU A 21 13.99 12.26 6.38
C LEU A 21 14.41 13.73 6.39
N GLU A 22 15.57 14.05 6.97
CA GLU A 22 16.09 15.41 7.05
C GLU A 22 16.47 15.92 5.66
N ILE A 23 17.14 15.10 4.85
CA ILE A 23 17.44 15.43 3.45
C ILE A 23 16.15 15.68 2.66
N SER A 24 15.15 14.82 2.80
CA SER A 24 13.87 14.98 2.12
C SER A 24 13.18 16.31 2.49
N ARG A 25 13.26 16.71 3.77
CA ARG A 25 12.70 17.98 4.27
C ARG A 25 13.47 19.18 3.76
N ALA A 26 14.80 19.19 3.87
CA ALA A 26 15.62 20.29 3.37
C ALA A 26 15.39 20.56 1.87
N VAL A 27 15.32 19.50 1.06
CA VAL A 27 15.02 19.64 -0.38
C VAL A 27 13.59 20.11 -0.63
N LYS A 28 12.63 19.69 0.20
CA LYS A 28 11.25 20.17 0.09
C LYS A 28 11.10 21.63 0.48
N ASP A 29 11.85 22.09 1.48
CA ASP A 29 11.77 23.46 1.96
C ASP A 29 12.34 24.45 0.93
N GLU A 30 13.40 24.06 0.21
CA GLU A 30 14.00 24.90 -0.85
C GLU A 30 13.25 24.80 -2.20
N PHE A 31 12.80 23.60 -2.61
CA PHE A 31 12.24 23.36 -3.95
C PHE A 31 10.75 23.03 -3.99
N GLY A 32 10.06 23.03 -2.84
CA GLY A 32 8.64 22.68 -2.71
C GLY A 32 8.32 21.18 -2.84
N VAL A 33 9.21 20.39 -3.47
CA VAL A 33 9.08 18.95 -3.67
C VAL A 33 10.30 18.23 -3.11
N GLY A 34 10.10 17.46 -2.05
CA GLY A 34 11.15 16.64 -1.43
C GLY A 34 11.47 15.39 -2.26
N LEU A 35 12.62 14.80 -1.98
CA LEU A 35 13.03 13.52 -2.55
C LEU A 35 12.41 12.35 -1.79
N SER A 36 12.11 11.26 -2.51
CA SER A 36 11.73 10.00 -1.88
C SER A 36 12.95 9.33 -1.21
N PHE A 37 12.72 8.51 -0.19
CA PHE A 37 13.80 7.80 0.51
C PHE A 37 14.59 6.87 -0.41
N VAL A 38 13.94 6.27 -1.42
CA VAL A 38 14.60 5.44 -2.43
C VAL A 38 15.54 6.27 -3.29
N GLN A 39 15.12 7.48 -3.71
CA GLN A 39 15.97 8.41 -4.47
C GLN A 39 17.16 8.87 -3.63
N ILE A 40 16.95 9.24 -2.36
CA ILE A 40 18.03 9.69 -1.47
C ILE A 40 19.04 8.59 -1.23
N ARG A 41 18.59 7.35 -1.00
CA ARG A 41 19.48 6.19 -0.83
C ARG A 41 20.31 5.96 -2.10
N ARG A 42 19.67 5.93 -3.27
CA ARG A 42 20.38 5.75 -4.54
C ARG A 42 21.39 6.86 -4.81
N LEU A 43 21.06 8.10 -4.47
CA LEU A 43 21.97 9.25 -4.63
C LEU A 43 23.14 9.20 -3.65
N ARG A 44 22.95 8.68 -2.44
CA ARG A 44 24.05 8.42 -1.49
C ARG A 44 24.99 7.32 -1.98
N ASP A 45 24.42 6.18 -2.35
CA ASP A 45 25.18 5.04 -2.89
C ASP A 45 25.95 5.48 -4.17
N ALA A 46 25.35 6.35 -4.99
CA ALA A 46 25.99 6.93 -6.18
C ALA A 46 27.05 7.97 -5.85
N HIS A 47 26.89 8.76 -4.78
CA HIS A 47 27.88 9.72 -4.31
C HIS A 47 29.14 9.01 -3.81
N GLU A 48 28.98 7.95 -3.00
CA GLU A 48 30.10 7.11 -2.56
C GLU A 48 30.82 6.44 -3.73
N ALA A 49 30.10 6.05 -4.79
CA ALA A 49 30.64 5.46 -6.00
C ALA A 49 31.16 6.49 -7.04
N GLY A 50 31.11 7.80 -6.76
CA GLY A 50 31.53 8.84 -7.71
C GLY A 50 30.65 8.96 -8.97
N ALA A 51 29.46 8.37 -8.96
CA ALA A 51 28.52 8.29 -10.09
C ALA A 51 27.27 9.15 -9.89
N PHE A 52 27.32 10.15 -9.00
CA PHE A 52 26.17 10.97 -8.61
C PHE A 52 25.46 11.60 -9.80
N ASP A 53 26.21 12.27 -10.70
CA ASP A 53 25.63 13.00 -11.82
C ASP A 53 24.85 12.10 -12.77
N ARG A 54 25.41 10.93 -13.09
CA ARG A 54 24.75 9.94 -13.94
C ARG A 54 23.45 9.44 -13.32
N VAL A 55 23.47 9.09 -12.03
CA VAL A 55 22.28 8.58 -11.33
C VAL A 55 21.24 9.67 -11.15
N TRP A 56 21.66 10.91 -10.94
CA TRP A 56 20.77 12.07 -10.95
C TRP A 56 20.05 12.19 -12.28
N ASP A 57 20.80 12.18 -13.38
CA ASP A 57 20.24 12.31 -14.71
C ASP A 57 19.32 11.10 -15.00
N GLU A 58 19.68 9.87 -14.66
CA GLU A 58 18.79 8.69 -14.80
C GLU A 58 17.48 8.82 -13.99
N LEU A 59 17.52 9.42 -12.79
CA LEU A 59 16.36 9.58 -11.91
C LEU A 59 15.44 10.73 -12.35
N PHE A 60 15.98 11.75 -13.01
CA PHE A 60 15.27 13.01 -13.30
C PHE A 60 15.25 13.39 -14.79
N ALA A 61 15.85 12.62 -15.70
CA ALA A 61 15.85 12.85 -17.15
C ALA A 61 14.45 12.84 -17.79
N VAL A 62 13.41 12.42 -17.07
CA VAL A 62 12.03 12.38 -17.57
C VAL A 62 11.28 13.71 -17.34
N GLU A 63 11.89 14.72 -16.72
CA GLU A 63 11.23 16.02 -16.44
C GLU A 63 11.25 17.05 -17.59
N GLU A 64 11.59 16.69 -18.84
CA GLU A 64 11.46 17.59 -20.02
C GLU A 64 10.31 17.23 -21.00
N ALA A 65 9.43 16.30 -20.65
CA ALA A 65 8.20 16.06 -21.39
C ALA A 65 6.98 16.10 -20.47
N ALA A 66 6.62 17.29 -19.99
CA ALA A 66 5.28 17.51 -19.46
C ALA A 66 4.32 17.75 -20.65
N PRO A 67 3.33 16.87 -20.91
CA PRO A 67 2.11 17.36 -21.54
C PRO A 67 1.40 18.24 -20.51
N GLU A 68 1.13 19.49 -20.89
CA GLU A 68 0.10 20.27 -20.25
C GLU A 68 -1.19 19.44 -20.15
N GLY A 69 -1.80 19.40 -18.97
CA GLY A 69 -3.12 18.79 -18.79
C GLY A 69 -3.14 17.63 -17.81
N GLY A 70 -3.13 17.95 -16.52
CA GLY A 70 -3.35 16.95 -15.48
C GLY A 70 -3.22 17.46 -14.07
N GLY A 71 -3.77 18.65 -13.77
CA GLY A 71 -3.88 19.13 -12.40
C GLY A 71 -4.57 18.08 -11.53
N ARG A 72 -3.81 17.28 -10.78
CA ARG A 72 -4.34 16.39 -9.75
C ARG A 72 -5.11 17.26 -8.76
N ARG A 73 -6.44 17.28 -8.87
CA ARG A 73 -7.35 17.90 -7.90
C ARG A 73 -6.89 17.54 -6.49
N LYS A 74 -6.35 18.51 -5.75
CA LYS A 74 -6.04 18.33 -4.34
C LYS A 74 -7.36 18.11 -3.62
N LYS A 75 -7.55 16.90 -3.09
CA LYS A 75 -8.69 16.62 -2.22
C LYS A 75 -8.70 17.59 -1.02
N PRO A 76 -9.87 18.10 -0.61
CA PRO A 76 -10.00 19.09 0.45
C PRO A 76 -9.37 18.60 1.76
N ARG A 77 -8.95 19.52 2.62
CA ARG A 77 -8.05 19.31 3.78
C ARG A 77 -8.52 18.20 4.76
N GLY A 78 -9.80 17.84 4.75
CA GLY A 78 -10.37 16.73 5.53
C GLY A 78 -10.04 15.32 5.02
N ASP A 79 -9.70 15.17 3.73
CA ASP A 79 -9.42 13.87 3.08
C ASP A 79 -7.99 13.37 3.28
N ARG A 80 -7.07 14.26 3.71
CA ARG A 80 -5.63 13.94 3.90
C ARG A 80 -5.29 13.31 5.25
N ARG A 81 -6.19 13.36 6.24
CA ARG A 81 -5.98 12.74 7.57
C ARG A 81 -6.28 11.22 7.61
N ARG A 82 -6.48 10.55 6.47
CA ARG A 82 -6.98 9.16 6.40
C ARG A 82 -6.03 8.16 5.73
N LYS A 83 -4.72 8.31 5.91
CA LYS A 83 -3.78 7.24 5.53
C LYS A 83 -2.63 7.10 6.53
N THR A 84 -2.71 6.06 7.36
CA THR A 84 -1.52 5.38 7.89
C THR A 84 -1.84 3.91 8.18
N GLN A 85 -0.82 3.07 8.03
CA GLN A 85 -0.84 1.63 7.74
C GLN A 85 -1.23 0.70 8.90
N LEU A 86 -1.63 -0.54 8.54
CA LEU A 86 -1.97 -1.64 9.43
C LEU A 86 -0.73 -2.49 9.81
N ARG A 87 -0.13 -2.15 10.95
CA ARG A 87 0.37 -3.10 11.96
C ARG A 87 -0.06 -2.55 13.33
N GLY A 88 -1.32 -2.75 13.71
CA GLY A 88 -1.73 -2.64 15.13
C GLY A 88 -2.79 -1.62 15.60
N ARG A 89 -3.62 -0.93 14.79
CA ARG A 89 -4.79 -0.17 15.33
C ARG A 89 -6.03 -0.17 14.41
N ARG A 90 -7.23 -0.24 15.02
CA ARG A 90 -8.58 -0.26 14.41
C ARG A 90 -8.94 1.07 13.77
N ASN A 91 -9.55 1.03 12.58
CA ASN A 91 -10.93 1.51 12.34
C ASN A 91 -11.30 1.26 10.88
N LEU A 92 -12.17 0.27 10.65
CA LEU A 92 -12.87 0.08 9.39
C LEU A 92 -13.89 1.22 9.21
N ASP A 93 -13.90 1.85 8.03
CA ASP A 93 -15.01 2.74 7.61
C ASP A 93 -16.24 1.85 7.33
N LEU A 94 -17.19 1.81 8.28
CA LEU A 94 -18.46 1.10 8.14
C LEU A 94 -19.29 1.63 6.95
N ASP A 95 -19.17 2.93 6.64
CA ASP A 95 -19.99 3.60 5.61
C ASP A 95 -19.45 3.46 4.17
N LYS A 96 -18.26 2.87 3.98
CA LYS A 96 -17.68 2.58 2.66
C LYS A 96 -17.87 1.13 2.22
N PHE A 97 -18.61 0.34 2.99
CA PHE A 97 -19.02 -0.99 2.56
C PHE A 97 -20.20 -0.87 1.60
N VAL A 98 -19.94 -1.01 0.30
CA VAL A 98 -21.00 -1.42 -0.62
C VAL A 98 -21.35 -2.86 -0.25
N LEU A 99 -22.59 -3.16 0.16
CA LEU A 99 -23.00 -4.53 0.50
C LEU A 99 -22.66 -5.53 -0.61
N ASN A 100 -22.64 -5.10 -1.87
CA ASN A 100 -22.25 -5.92 -3.03
C ASN A 100 -20.74 -6.18 -3.16
N THR A 101 -19.90 -5.52 -2.36
CA THR A 101 -18.47 -5.86 -2.21
C THR A 101 -18.23 -6.96 -1.16
N LEU A 102 -19.30 -7.40 -0.48
CA LEU A 102 -19.33 -8.52 0.46
C LEU A 102 -19.91 -9.78 -0.18
N LYS A 103 -19.54 -10.09 -1.44
CA LYS A 103 -19.69 -11.44 -2.01
C LYS A 103 -18.69 -12.40 -1.36
N ASN A 104 -18.67 -12.41 -0.04
CA ASN A 104 -17.78 -13.21 0.76
C ASN A 104 -18.52 -14.49 1.12
N HIS A 105 -18.01 -15.59 0.60
CA HIS A 105 -18.34 -16.95 0.98
C HIS A 105 -17.66 -17.25 2.30
N LEU A 106 -18.39 -17.74 3.29
CA LEU A 106 -17.81 -18.13 4.58
C LEU A 106 -17.85 -19.65 4.69
N VAL A 107 -16.69 -20.24 4.97
CA VAL A 107 -16.57 -21.66 5.32
C VAL A 107 -16.18 -21.72 6.79
N ILE A 108 -16.99 -22.39 7.60
CA ILE A 108 -16.73 -22.68 9.01
C ILE A 108 -16.52 -24.18 9.11
N TYR A 109 -15.46 -24.63 9.78
CA TYR A 109 -15.19 -26.04 9.95
C TYR A 109 -14.51 -26.33 11.29
N ARG A 110 -14.66 -27.55 11.79
CA ARG A 110 -13.98 -28.00 13.01
C ARG A 110 -12.69 -28.73 12.64
N ALA A 111 -11.56 -28.20 13.11
CA ALA A 111 -10.25 -28.83 12.91
C ALA A 111 -10.03 -30.02 13.87
N GLU A 112 -9.03 -30.84 13.56
CA GLU A 112 -8.54 -31.87 14.48
C GLU A 112 -8.19 -31.23 15.84
N GLY A 113 -8.78 -31.73 16.92
CA GLY A 113 -8.69 -31.12 18.25
C GLY A 113 -9.91 -30.28 18.66
N GLY A 114 -10.96 -30.22 17.83
CA GLY A 114 -12.25 -29.62 18.21
C GLY A 114 -12.30 -28.08 18.09
N VAL A 115 -11.23 -27.47 17.58
CA VAL A 115 -11.13 -26.02 17.39
C VAL A 115 -11.98 -25.59 16.19
N LEU A 116 -12.81 -24.57 16.38
CA LEU A 116 -13.63 -24.01 15.32
C LEU A 116 -12.81 -23.01 14.50
N ASN A 117 -12.64 -23.31 13.21
CA ASN A 117 -11.98 -22.44 12.25
C ASN A 117 -13.01 -21.78 11.32
N SER A 118 -12.69 -20.57 10.87
CA SER A 118 -13.51 -19.87 9.89
C SER A 118 -12.64 -19.17 8.86
N GLN A 119 -13.02 -19.30 7.58
CA GLN A 119 -12.32 -18.69 6.45
C GLN A 119 -13.32 -18.00 5.51
N ALA A 120 -13.05 -16.73 5.20
CA ALA A 120 -13.86 -15.93 4.30
C ALA A 120 -13.18 -15.79 2.92
N PHE A 121 -13.92 -16.08 1.85
CA PHE A 121 -13.46 -16.07 0.47
C PHE A 121 -14.26 -15.10 -0.37
N LYS A 122 -13.59 -14.30 -1.19
CA LYS A 122 -14.25 -13.40 -2.17
C LYS A 122 -14.78 -14.13 -3.41
N SER A 123 -14.38 -15.38 -3.63
CA SER A 123 -14.77 -16.20 -4.79
C SER A 123 -15.45 -17.48 -4.31
N ARG A 124 -16.55 -17.82 -4.98
CA ARG A 124 -17.29 -19.08 -4.78
C ARG A 124 -16.41 -20.29 -5.01
N GLU A 125 -15.67 -20.29 -6.11
CA GLU A 125 -14.82 -21.43 -6.51
C GLU A 125 -13.77 -21.73 -5.46
N ARG A 126 -13.17 -20.70 -4.85
CA ARG A 126 -12.18 -20.88 -3.78
C ARG A 126 -12.79 -21.44 -2.51
N ALA A 127 -14.00 -21.01 -2.14
CA ALA A 127 -14.69 -21.58 -0.99
C ALA A 127 -15.08 -23.05 -1.24
N GLU A 128 -15.53 -23.39 -2.45
CA GLU A 128 -15.86 -24.76 -2.84
C GLU A 128 -14.60 -25.65 -2.92
N GLN A 129 -13.46 -25.10 -3.34
CA GLN A 129 -12.18 -25.79 -3.29
C GLN A 129 -11.77 -26.13 -1.86
N LEU A 130 -11.89 -25.20 -0.91
CA LEU A 130 -11.60 -25.49 0.50
C LEU A 130 -12.54 -26.59 1.02
N ILE A 131 -13.84 -26.53 0.72
CA ILE A 131 -14.78 -27.57 1.16
C ILE A 131 -14.37 -28.94 0.61
N LYS A 132 -13.97 -29.02 -0.68
CA LYS A 132 -13.47 -30.27 -1.27
C LYS A 132 -12.22 -30.77 -0.56
N GLN A 133 -11.25 -29.88 -0.31
CA GLN A 133 -10.04 -30.23 0.43
C GLN A 133 -10.35 -30.77 1.82
N LEU A 134 -11.26 -30.13 2.57
CA LEU A 134 -11.65 -30.60 3.89
C LEU A 134 -12.34 -31.96 3.85
N LEU A 135 -13.17 -32.22 2.82
CA LEU A 135 -13.79 -33.54 2.63
C LEU A 135 -12.74 -34.61 2.27
N ASP A 136 -11.77 -34.27 1.43
CA ASP A 136 -10.65 -35.16 1.06
C ASP A 136 -9.73 -35.43 2.27
N GLU A 137 -9.57 -34.46 3.17
CA GLU A 137 -8.86 -34.58 4.45
C GLU A 137 -9.64 -35.40 5.50
N GLY A 138 -10.87 -35.83 5.20
CA GLY A 138 -11.68 -36.68 6.07
C GLY A 138 -12.54 -35.93 7.08
N HIS A 139 -12.71 -34.61 6.93
CA HIS A 139 -13.67 -33.87 7.74
C HIS A 139 -15.10 -34.30 7.40
N PRO A 140 -15.93 -34.66 8.39
CA PRO A 140 -17.32 -35.05 8.13
C PRO A 140 -18.12 -33.84 7.62
N PRO A 141 -19.00 -34.00 6.62
CA PRO A 141 -19.78 -32.91 6.03
C PRO A 141 -20.59 -32.11 7.05
N GLU A 142 -21.10 -32.77 8.09
CA GLU A 142 -21.86 -32.16 9.18
C GLU A 142 -21.06 -31.14 9.99
N GLN A 143 -19.73 -31.24 9.95
CA GLN A 143 -18.82 -30.31 10.64
C GLN A 143 -18.34 -29.17 9.75
N ILE A 144 -18.80 -29.09 8.49
CA ILE A 144 -18.46 -28.03 7.54
C ILE A 144 -19.70 -27.18 7.26
N GLY A 145 -19.73 -25.97 7.80
CA GLY A 145 -20.75 -24.96 7.52
C GLY A 145 -20.36 -24.05 6.37
N TYR A 146 -21.13 -24.06 5.28
CA TYR A 146 -20.93 -23.14 4.16
C TYR A 146 -22.06 -22.11 4.09
N PHE A 147 -21.69 -20.83 4.22
CA PHE A 147 -22.64 -19.72 4.20
C PHE A 147 -22.36 -18.83 3.00
N ARG A 148 -23.31 -18.81 2.06
CA ARG A 148 -23.37 -17.79 1.02
C ARG A 148 -23.98 -16.53 1.65
N ARG A 149 -23.25 -15.41 1.63
CA ARG A 149 -23.84 -14.15 2.06
C ARG A 149 -24.81 -13.68 0.98
N ASN A 150 -26.11 -13.93 1.19
CA ASN A 150 -27.16 -13.32 0.38
C ASN A 150 -27.13 -11.81 0.66
N GLU A 151 -27.02 -11.01 -0.41
CA GLU A 151 -27.26 -9.58 -0.32
C GLU A 151 -28.68 -9.42 0.23
N VAL A 152 -28.81 -8.79 1.41
CA VAL A 152 -30.12 -8.38 1.91
C VAL A 152 -30.60 -7.34 0.90
N SER A 153 -31.44 -7.76 -0.06
CA SER A 153 -32.13 -6.81 -0.90
C SER A 153 -32.87 -5.88 0.04
N LYS A 154 -32.54 -4.59 -0.01
CA LYS A 154 -33.40 -3.59 0.63
C LYS A 154 -34.78 -3.81 0.03
N ALA A 155 -35.73 -4.24 0.86
CA ALA A 155 -37.13 -4.24 0.49
C ALA A 155 -37.47 -2.83 -0.02
N ALA A 156 -38.09 -2.81 -1.21
CA ALA A 156 -38.47 -1.60 -1.92
C ALA A 156 -39.47 -0.76 -1.12
#